data_AF-A0A7X9HRD0-F1
#
_entry.id   AF-A0A7X9HRD0-F1
#
_cell.length_a   1.000
_cell.length_b   1.000
_cell.length_c   1.000
_cell.angle_alpha   90.00
_cell.angle_beta   90.00
_cell.angle_gamma   90.00
#
_symmetry.space_group_name_H-M   'P 1'
#
loop_
_entity.id
_entity.type
_entity.pdbx_description
1 polymer ?
#
loop_
_entity_poly.entity_id
_entity_poly.type
_entity_poly.pdbx_seq_one_letter_code
_entity_poly.pdbx_strand_id
1 'polypeptide(L)'
;MSIDEVNTLFHELGHGLNSLFSDFDYPGGRNTPRDFVELPSQIMENWALEPEVLKMYAKHYQTGEVIPDELIQKIVNSRLFNQGFETVEYLAASFLDMDWQMLTDNKERDVIEFEKNVYKKIGLLPEIESRYQSTNFSHILGGYAAGYYSYIWAAVLDADAFEAFVEKGNLFDKATANAFRNFILAKSGSEDSMTLYKKFRGREPKVDALLKRRGLD
;
A
#
# COMPACT_ATOMS: atom_id res chain seq x y z
N MET A 1 16.26 -4.35 -12.71
CA MET A 1 15.06 -4.47 -11.87
C MET A 1 13.85 -4.15 -12.73
N SER A 2 12.75 -4.89 -12.60
CA SER A 2 11.45 -4.47 -13.13
C SER A 2 10.91 -3.27 -12.36
N ILE A 3 9.86 -2.61 -12.86
CA ILE A 3 9.16 -1.56 -12.12
C ILE A 3 8.60 -2.11 -10.80
N ASP A 4 8.05 -3.32 -10.83
CA ASP A 4 7.53 -3.97 -9.63
C ASP A 4 8.62 -4.20 -8.58
N GLU A 5 9.81 -4.66 -8.99
CA GLU A 5 10.95 -4.83 -8.08
C GLU A 5 11.44 -3.49 -7.51
N VAL A 6 11.36 -2.40 -8.29
CA VAL A 6 11.68 -1.06 -7.80
C VAL A 6 10.64 -0.58 -6.79
N ASN A 7 9.35 -0.76 -7.06
CA ASN A 7 8.29 -0.45 -6.09
C ASN A 7 8.46 -1.26 -4.81
N THR A 8 8.71 -2.57 -4.90
CA THR A 8 9.01 -3.42 -3.75
C THR A 8 10.24 -2.91 -2.98
N LEU A 9 11.30 -2.48 -3.66
CA LEU A 9 12.46 -1.90 -2.96
C LEU A 9 12.10 -0.65 -2.14
N PHE A 10 11.29 0.26 -2.70
CA PHE A 10 10.84 1.45 -1.98
C PHE A 10 9.87 1.12 -0.84
N HIS A 11 8.99 0.13 -1.04
CA HIS A 11 8.11 -0.41 -0.01
C HIS A 11 8.91 -0.90 1.21
N GLU A 12 9.87 -1.79 0.98
CA GLU A 12 10.71 -2.34 2.05
C GLU A 12 11.62 -1.29 2.69
N LEU A 13 12.09 -0.32 1.90
CA LEU A 13 12.81 0.84 2.43
C LEU A 13 11.96 1.62 3.42
N GLY A 14 10.65 1.78 3.18
CA GLY A 14 9.73 2.44 4.09
C GLY A 14 9.61 1.72 5.44
N HIS A 15 9.52 0.40 5.45
CA HIS A 15 9.63 -0.39 6.69
C HIS A 15 11.00 -0.22 7.38
N GLY A 16 12.08 -0.19 6.60
CA GLY A 16 13.42 0.10 7.08
C GLY A 16 13.51 1.46 7.77
N LEU A 17 12.94 2.51 7.17
CA LEU A 17 12.89 3.87 7.73
C LEU A 17 12.03 3.93 9.00
N ASN A 18 10.88 3.25 9.01
CA ASN A 18 10.04 3.15 10.21
C ASN A 18 10.82 2.53 11.38
N SER A 19 11.58 1.48 11.10
CA SER A 19 12.44 0.83 12.09
C SER A 19 13.63 1.70 12.53
N LEU A 20 14.24 2.43 11.60
CA LEU A 20 15.41 3.27 11.85
C LEU A 20 15.08 4.51 12.67
N PHE A 21 13.91 5.11 12.45
CA PHE A 21 13.50 6.35 13.10
C PHE A 21 12.65 6.17 14.36
N SER A 22 12.26 4.94 14.68
CA SER A 22 11.55 4.58 15.91
C SER A 22 12.20 5.20 17.15
N ASP A 23 11.43 5.93 17.95
CA ASP A 23 11.86 6.66 19.15
C ASP A 23 10.77 6.58 20.24
N PHE A 24 10.83 5.50 21.02
CA PHE A 24 9.91 5.18 22.11
C PHE A 24 10.59 4.34 23.20
N ASP A 25 10.14 4.49 24.44
CA ASP A 25 10.78 3.89 25.61
C ASP A 25 10.48 2.39 25.80
N TYR A 26 9.31 1.93 25.34
CA TYR A 26 8.82 0.58 25.59
C TYR A 26 8.90 -0.28 24.32
N PRO A 27 9.38 -1.55 24.41
CA PRO A 27 9.47 -2.44 23.25
C PRO A 27 8.16 -2.61 22.47
N GLY A 28 7.02 -2.53 23.16
CA GLY A 28 5.68 -2.60 22.56
C GLY A 28 5.34 -1.42 21.63
N GLY A 29 6.06 -0.30 21.71
CA GLY A 29 5.87 0.86 20.82
C GLY A 29 6.17 0.57 19.35
N ARG A 30 6.79 -0.57 19.05
CA ARG A 30 6.97 -1.05 17.67
C ARG A 30 5.68 -1.63 17.08
N ASN A 31 4.76 -2.13 17.92
CA ASN A 31 3.57 -2.84 17.47
C ASN A 31 2.49 -1.86 17.02
N THR A 32 2.29 -1.75 15.72
CA THR A 32 1.18 -0.99 15.13
C THR A 32 0.06 -1.93 14.69
N PRO A 33 -1.20 -1.46 14.68
CA PRO A 33 -2.29 -2.15 14.01
C PRO A 33 -1.94 -2.50 12.55
N ARG A 34 -2.40 -3.66 12.08
CA ARG A 34 -2.12 -4.17 10.73
C ARG A 34 -2.60 -3.26 9.61
N ASP A 35 -3.63 -2.47 9.86
CA ASP A 35 -4.22 -1.50 8.93
C ASP A 35 -3.49 -0.13 8.93
N PHE A 36 -2.46 0.03 9.78
CA PHE A 36 -1.58 1.19 9.81
C PHE A 36 -0.12 0.86 9.49
N VAL A 37 0.33 -0.38 9.75
CA VAL A 37 1.74 -0.79 9.57
C VAL A 37 2.24 -0.63 8.13
N GLU A 38 1.33 -0.67 7.15
CA GLU A 38 1.65 -0.52 5.72
C GLU A 38 1.76 0.96 5.27
N LEU A 39 1.32 1.93 6.09
CA LEU A 39 1.45 3.35 5.72
C LEU A 39 2.92 3.76 5.51
N PRO A 40 3.87 3.46 6.42
CA PRO A 40 5.27 3.79 6.22
C PRO A 40 5.91 3.14 4.99
N SER A 41 5.47 1.95 4.58
CA SER A 41 5.98 1.26 3.39
C SER A 41 5.34 1.81 2.12
N GLN A 42 4.02 1.79 2.02
CA GLN A 42 3.28 2.19 0.81
C GLN A 42 3.51 3.64 0.44
N ILE A 43 3.62 4.55 1.41
CA ILE A 43 3.85 5.96 1.07
C ILE A 43 5.15 6.10 0.25
N MET A 44 6.21 5.35 0.60
CA MET A 44 7.53 5.44 -0.05
C MET A 44 7.50 5.02 -1.52
N GLU A 45 6.59 4.11 -1.90
CA GLU A 45 6.40 3.68 -3.29
C GLU A 45 6.06 4.84 -4.22
N ASN A 46 5.37 5.88 -3.71
CA ASN A 46 5.01 7.05 -4.51
C ASN A 46 6.25 7.74 -5.10
N TRP A 47 7.34 7.86 -4.33
CA TRP A 47 8.58 8.48 -4.84
C TRP A 47 9.25 7.66 -5.93
N ALA A 48 9.02 6.34 -6.00
CA ALA A 48 9.74 5.47 -6.93
C ALA A 48 9.54 5.90 -8.40
N LEU A 49 8.35 6.38 -8.75
CA LEU A 49 7.96 6.71 -10.13
C LEU A 49 7.74 8.21 -10.36
N GLU A 50 8.04 9.06 -9.39
CA GLU A 50 7.96 10.50 -9.58
C GLU A 50 9.06 10.99 -10.55
N PRO A 51 8.73 11.83 -11.55
CA PRO A 51 9.68 12.26 -12.58
C PRO A 51 11.01 12.78 -12.04
N GLU A 52 10.98 13.58 -10.98
CA GLU A 52 12.19 14.15 -10.39
C GLU A 52 13.06 13.11 -9.67
N VAL A 53 12.44 12.06 -9.10
CA VAL A 53 13.16 10.97 -8.43
C VAL A 53 13.68 9.96 -9.43
N LEU A 54 12.90 9.62 -10.47
CA LEU A 54 13.34 8.77 -11.58
C LEU A 54 14.65 9.30 -12.19
N LYS A 55 14.76 10.61 -12.41
CA LYS A 55 15.98 11.23 -12.94
C LYS A 55 17.21 11.05 -12.03
N MET A 56 17.02 10.77 -10.75
CA MET A 56 18.13 10.54 -9.81
C MET A 56 18.77 9.16 -10.01
N TYR A 57 17.96 8.12 -10.23
CA TYR A 57 18.42 6.73 -10.21
C TYR A 57 18.26 5.97 -11.53
N ALA A 58 17.28 6.32 -12.37
CA ALA A 58 17.02 5.63 -13.64
C ALA A 58 18.03 6.09 -14.69
N LYS A 59 19.18 5.42 -14.71
CA LYS A 59 20.28 5.65 -15.64
C LYS A 59 20.56 4.39 -16.46
N HIS A 60 20.89 4.56 -17.72
CA HIS A 60 21.28 3.45 -18.57
C HIS A 60 22.55 2.78 -18.01
N TYR A 61 22.49 1.46 -17.77
CA TYR A 61 23.50 0.75 -16.97
C TYR A 61 24.92 0.77 -17.58
N GLN A 62 25.03 0.96 -18.91
CA GLN A 62 26.34 1.04 -19.59
C GLN A 62 26.83 2.46 -19.78
N THR A 63 25.93 3.39 -20.14
CA THR A 63 26.31 4.75 -20.57
C THR A 63 26.19 5.77 -19.45
N GLY A 64 25.44 5.46 -18.39
CA GLY A 64 25.13 6.39 -17.30
C GLY A 64 24.15 7.50 -17.69
N GLU A 65 23.64 7.49 -18.92
CA GLU A 65 22.67 8.48 -19.41
C GLU A 65 21.37 8.38 -18.61
N VAL A 66 20.84 9.53 -18.21
CA VAL A 66 19.58 9.62 -17.47
C VAL A 66 18.41 9.26 -18.38
N ILE A 67 17.39 8.59 -17.84
CA ILE A 67 16.15 8.28 -18.55
C ILE A 67 15.58 9.53 -19.27
N PRO A 68 15.28 9.45 -20.58
CA PRO A 68 14.70 10.57 -21.31
C PRO A 68 13.30 10.97 -20.82
N ASP A 69 12.97 12.26 -20.90
CA ASP A 69 11.66 12.81 -20.50
C ASP A 69 10.49 12.14 -21.25
N GLU A 70 10.69 11.76 -22.51
CA GLU A 70 9.67 11.06 -23.30
C GLU A 70 9.29 9.70 -22.67
N LEU A 71 10.26 8.97 -22.12
CA LEU A 71 9.99 7.68 -21.47
C LEU A 71 9.34 7.87 -20.11
N ILE A 72 9.76 8.89 -19.34
CA ILE A 72 9.09 9.26 -18.09
C ILE A 72 7.62 9.59 -18.37
N GLN A 73 7.32 10.38 -19.40
CA GLN A 73 5.94 10.74 -19.74
C GLN A 73 5.11 9.51 -20.13
N LYS A 74 5.70 8.52 -20.81
CA LYS A 74 5.02 7.25 -21.11
C LYS A 74 4.67 6.48 -19.83
N ILE A 75 5.58 6.41 -18.86
CA ILE A 75 5.34 5.78 -17.55
C ILE A 75 4.19 6.49 -16.81
N VAL A 76 4.22 7.83 -16.76
CA VAL A 76 3.17 8.64 -16.12
C VAL A 76 1.82 8.39 -16.80
N ASN A 77 1.77 8.39 -18.13
CA ASN A 77 0.54 8.16 -18.88
C ASN A 77 0.00 6.73 -18.72
N SER A 78 0.87 5.74 -18.47
CA SER A 78 0.46 4.36 -18.25
C SER A 78 0.07 4.03 -16.81
N ARG A 79 0.10 4.99 -15.87
CA ARG A 79 -0.15 4.71 -14.43
C ARG A 79 -1.51 4.07 -14.11
N LEU A 80 -2.52 4.34 -14.95
CA LEU A 80 -3.87 3.76 -14.81
C LEU A 80 -4.06 2.50 -15.65
N PHE A 81 -3.07 2.13 -16.46
CA PHE A 81 -3.12 0.90 -17.22
C PHE A 81 -3.24 -0.27 -16.23
N ASN A 82 -4.13 -1.21 -16.53
CA ASN A 82 -4.36 -2.43 -15.75
C ASN A 82 -4.92 -2.26 -14.32
N GLN A 83 -5.18 -1.03 -13.84
CA GLN A 83 -5.72 -0.80 -12.48
C GLN A 83 -7.05 -1.53 -12.22
N GLY A 84 -7.88 -1.71 -13.26
CA GLY A 84 -9.09 -2.52 -13.15
C GLY A 84 -8.81 -3.98 -12.81
N PHE A 85 -7.81 -4.59 -13.45
CA PHE A 85 -7.39 -5.96 -13.13
C PHE A 85 -6.82 -6.04 -11.72
N GLU A 86 -5.79 -5.23 -11.44
CA GLU A 86 -5.05 -5.24 -10.16
C GLU A 86 -5.96 -4.98 -8.95
N THR A 87 -6.91 -4.06 -9.08
CA THR A 87 -7.87 -3.76 -8.01
C THR A 87 -8.84 -4.92 -7.82
N VAL A 88 -9.36 -5.52 -8.90
CA VAL A 88 -10.34 -6.61 -8.81
C VAL A 88 -9.73 -7.88 -8.25
N GLU A 89 -8.55 -8.31 -8.72
CA GLU A 89 -7.90 -9.53 -8.19
C GLU A 89 -7.56 -9.38 -6.69
N TYR A 90 -7.17 -8.18 -6.26
CA TYR A 90 -6.88 -7.87 -4.87
C TYR A 90 -8.15 -7.90 -4.02
N LEU A 91 -9.22 -7.23 -4.43
CA LEU A 91 -10.48 -7.21 -3.69
C LEU A 91 -11.10 -8.61 -3.61
N ALA A 92 -11.00 -9.41 -4.67
CA ALA A 92 -11.44 -10.81 -4.64
C ALA A 92 -10.73 -11.62 -3.54
N ALA A 93 -9.41 -11.45 -3.38
CA ALA A 93 -8.65 -12.06 -2.30
C ALA A 93 -9.05 -11.51 -0.91
N SER A 94 -9.30 -10.19 -0.79
CA SER A 94 -9.76 -9.60 0.48
C SER A 94 -11.15 -10.11 0.88
N PHE A 95 -12.08 -10.28 -0.07
CA PHE A 95 -13.39 -10.87 0.20
C PHE A 95 -13.28 -12.35 0.57
N LEU A 96 -12.39 -13.10 -0.09
CA LEU A 96 -12.13 -14.50 0.25
C LEU A 96 -11.63 -14.66 1.68
N ASP A 97 -10.65 -13.85 2.11
CA ASP A 97 -10.18 -13.82 3.49
C ASP A 97 -11.34 -13.58 4.46
N MET A 98 -12.09 -12.48 4.26
CA MET A 98 -13.19 -12.13 5.16
C MET A 98 -14.27 -13.22 5.22
N ASP A 99 -14.68 -13.79 4.09
CA ASP A 99 -15.72 -14.82 4.06
C ASP A 99 -15.27 -16.10 4.78
N TRP A 100 -13.98 -16.48 4.71
CA TRP A 100 -13.44 -17.59 5.52
C TRP A 100 -13.51 -17.31 7.03
N GLN A 101 -13.18 -16.10 7.45
CA GLN A 101 -13.07 -15.74 8.87
C GLN A 101 -14.41 -15.36 9.52
N MET A 102 -15.44 -15.11 8.70
CA MET A 102 -16.81 -14.85 9.17
C MET A 102 -17.65 -16.14 9.34
N LEU A 103 -17.08 -17.32 9.11
CA LEU A 103 -17.76 -18.59 9.38
C LEU A 103 -18.06 -18.74 10.87
N THR A 104 -19.31 -19.03 11.21
CA THR A 104 -19.77 -19.16 12.61
C THR A 104 -19.88 -20.61 13.07
N ASP A 105 -19.41 -21.56 12.27
CA ASP A 105 -19.44 -22.99 12.57
C ASP A 105 -18.13 -23.67 12.16
N ASN A 106 -17.89 -24.87 12.70
CA ASN A 106 -16.68 -25.67 12.43
C ASN A 106 -16.95 -26.81 11.43
N LYS A 107 -17.92 -26.65 10.52
CA LYS A 107 -18.20 -27.69 9.52
C LYS A 107 -17.09 -27.74 8.48
N GLU A 108 -16.68 -28.95 8.13
CA GLU A 108 -15.79 -29.19 7.00
C GLU A 108 -16.47 -28.70 5.70
N ARG A 109 -15.68 -28.10 4.82
CA ARG A 109 -16.13 -27.51 3.56
C ARG A 109 -15.17 -27.92 2.46
N ASP A 110 -15.71 -28.16 1.27
CA ASP A 110 -14.89 -28.22 0.07
C ASP A 110 -14.36 -26.81 -0.24
N VAL A 111 -13.05 -26.66 -0.25
CA VAL A 111 -12.36 -25.37 -0.42
C VAL A 111 -12.69 -24.74 -1.77
N ILE A 112 -12.76 -25.55 -2.83
CA ILE A 112 -12.98 -25.08 -4.21
C ILE A 112 -14.44 -24.63 -4.36
N GLU A 113 -15.39 -25.37 -3.81
CA GLU A 113 -16.80 -24.98 -3.81
C GLU A 113 -17.01 -23.69 -3.01
N PHE A 114 -16.35 -23.56 -1.86
CA PHE A 114 -16.41 -22.34 -1.04
C PHE A 114 -15.92 -21.12 -1.82
N GLU A 115 -14.73 -21.18 -2.41
CA GLU A 115 -14.15 -20.11 -3.24
C GLU A 115 -15.09 -19.68 -4.37
N LYS A 116 -15.62 -20.65 -5.13
CA LYS A 116 -16.56 -20.37 -6.23
C LYS A 116 -17.80 -19.63 -5.74
N ASN A 117 -18.31 -19.99 -4.57
CA ASN A 117 -19.47 -19.32 -3.97
C ASN A 117 -19.13 -17.87 -3.55
N VAL A 118 -17.96 -17.63 -2.97
CA VAL A 118 -17.48 -16.27 -2.67
C VAL A 118 -17.37 -15.44 -3.94
N TYR A 119 -16.71 -15.95 -4.97
CA TYR A 119 -16.50 -15.22 -6.24
C TYR A 119 -17.81 -14.95 -6.97
N LYS A 120 -18.75 -15.90 -6.95
CA LYS A 120 -20.10 -15.70 -7.49
C LYS A 120 -20.86 -14.61 -6.74
N LYS A 121 -20.77 -14.57 -5.40
CA LYS A 121 -21.42 -13.56 -4.55
C LYS A 121 -20.95 -12.14 -4.86
N ILE A 122 -19.66 -11.95 -5.14
CA ILE A 122 -19.09 -10.63 -5.47
C ILE A 122 -19.17 -10.28 -6.96
N GLY A 123 -19.70 -11.18 -7.81
CA GLY A 123 -19.81 -10.95 -9.25
C GLY A 123 -18.46 -10.90 -9.97
N LEU A 124 -17.48 -11.69 -9.50
CA LEU A 124 -16.15 -11.73 -10.11
C LEU A 124 -16.23 -12.19 -11.57
N LEU A 125 -15.55 -11.46 -12.46
CA LEU A 125 -15.47 -11.79 -13.87
C LEU A 125 -14.61 -13.05 -14.08
N PRO A 126 -14.97 -13.95 -15.01
CA PRO A 126 -14.21 -15.18 -15.25
C PRO A 126 -12.80 -14.94 -15.78
N GLU A 127 -12.52 -13.76 -16.36
CA GLU A 127 -11.19 -13.38 -16.86
C GLU A 127 -10.22 -12.92 -15.76
N ILE A 128 -10.71 -12.68 -14.53
CA ILE A 128 -9.89 -12.20 -13.41
C ILE A 128 -10.02 -13.18 -12.25
N GLU A 129 -8.90 -13.79 -11.87
CA GLU A 129 -8.84 -14.62 -10.67
C GLU A 129 -8.53 -13.79 -9.43
N SER A 130 -8.81 -14.35 -8.25
CA SER A 130 -8.32 -13.82 -6.98
C SER A 130 -6.80 -13.86 -6.96
N ARG A 131 -6.16 -12.80 -6.47
CA ARG A 131 -4.69 -12.70 -6.39
C ARG A 131 -4.04 -13.88 -5.67
N TYR A 132 -4.75 -14.44 -4.69
CA TYR A 132 -4.43 -15.71 -4.04
C TYR A 132 -5.68 -16.59 -3.97
N GLN A 133 -5.51 -17.89 -4.14
CA GLN A 133 -6.49 -18.91 -3.84
C GLN A 133 -6.22 -19.45 -2.42
N SER A 134 -7.22 -19.98 -1.73
CA SER A 134 -7.15 -20.38 -0.32
C SER A 134 -5.96 -21.31 -0.03
N THR A 135 -5.64 -22.21 -0.96
CA THR A 135 -4.56 -23.20 -0.79
C THR A 135 -3.15 -22.63 -0.97
N ASN A 136 -3.00 -21.43 -1.55
CA ASN A 136 -1.73 -20.71 -1.65
C ASN A 136 -1.74 -19.35 -0.94
N PHE A 137 -2.77 -19.07 -0.14
CA PHE A 137 -2.95 -17.79 0.55
C PHE A 137 -2.12 -17.70 1.83
N SER A 138 -0.80 -17.65 1.68
CA SER A 138 0.15 -17.63 2.80
C SER A 138 -0.08 -16.48 3.79
N HIS A 139 -0.59 -15.33 3.34
CA HIS A 139 -0.83 -14.16 4.18
C HIS A 139 -1.80 -14.46 5.33
N ILE A 140 -2.95 -15.07 5.02
CA ILE A 140 -3.96 -15.34 6.05
C ILE A 140 -3.57 -16.50 6.96
N LEU A 141 -2.67 -17.39 6.51
CA LEU A 141 -2.03 -18.40 7.33
C LEU A 141 -0.86 -17.85 8.17
N GLY A 142 -0.30 -16.71 7.77
CA GLY A 142 0.90 -16.08 8.33
C GLY A 142 0.62 -14.84 9.21
N GLY A 143 -0.63 -14.62 9.61
CA GLY A 143 -1.00 -13.55 10.55
C GLY A 143 -1.68 -12.32 9.92
N TYR A 144 -2.25 -12.47 8.71
CA TYR A 144 -3.18 -11.52 8.10
C TYR A 144 -4.61 -12.08 7.98
N ALA A 145 -4.95 -13.15 8.71
CA ALA A 145 -6.33 -13.64 8.78
C ALA A 145 -7.27 -12.52 9.23
N ALA A 146 -8.37 -12.35 8.50
CA ALA A 146 -9.36 -11.27 8.70
C ALA A 146 -8.70 -9.89 8.61
N GLY A 147 -7.73 -9.77 7.71
CA GLY A 147 -6.80 -8.64 7.69
C GLY A 147 -6.21 -8.37 6.32
N TYR A 148 -6.48 -9.16 5.27
CA TYR A 148 -5.93 -8.88 3.95
C TYR A 148 -6.49 -7.59 3.32
N TYR A 149 -7.63 -7.10 3.81
CA TYR A 149 -8.14 -5.75 3.48
C TYR A 149 -7.23 -4.62 3.98
N SER A 150 -6.27 -4.90 4.88
CA SER A 150 -5.39 -3.89 5.47
C SER A 150 -4.58 -3.15 4.41
N TYR A 151 -4.22 -3.78 3.29
CA TYR A 151 -3.47 -3.14 2.21
C TYR A 151 -4.24 -1.99 1.56
N ILE A 152 -5.53 -2.15 1.23
CA ILE A 152 -6.32 -1.05 0.65
C ILE A 152 -6.74 -0.03 1.71
N TRP A 153 -6.90 -0.46 2.96
CA TRP A 153 -7.16 0.45 4.07
C TRP A 153 -5.97 1.38 4.32
N ALA A 154 -4.77 0.83 4.41
CA ALA A 154 -3.54 1.59 4.49
C ALA A 154 -3.30 2.42 3.23
N ALA A 155 -3.74 1.96 2.05
CA ALA A 155 -3.60 2.73 0.82
C ALA A 155 -4.41 4.04 0.83
N VAL A 156 -5.50 4.11 1.61
CA VAL A 156 -6.20 5.38 1.86
C VAL A 156 -5.29 6.34 2.63
N LEU A 157 -4.64 5.84 3.69
CA LEU A 157 -3.72 6.64 4.51
C LEU A 157 -2.52 7.11 3.70
N ASP A 158 -1.91 6.21 2.94
CA ASP A 158 -0.74 6.47 2.11
C ASP A 158 -1.08 7.54 1.08
N ALA A 159 -2.22 7.38 0.39
CA ALA A 159 -2.54 8.23 -0.72
C ALA A 159 -2.79 9.66 -0.29
N ASP A 160 -3.53 9.81 0.81
CA ASP A 160 -3.79 11.11 1.40
C ASP A 160 -2.57 11.71 2.09
N ALA A 161 -1.66 10.89 2.62
CA ALA A 161 -0.43 11.35 3.25
C ALA A 161 0.56 11.89 2.22
N PHE A 162 0.71 11.21 1.08
CA PHE A 162 1.56 11.68 0.00
C PHE A 162 1.05 12.99 -0.61
N GLU A 163 -0.28 13.19 -0.66
CA GLU A 163 -0.86 14.47 -1.10
C GLU A 163 -0.38 15.66 -0.25
N ALA A 164 0.00 15.45 1.02
CA ALA A 164 0.58 16.54 1.83
C ALA A 164 1.91 17.07 1.25
N PHE A 165 2.65 16.25 0.50
CA PHE A 165 3.85 16.65 -0.23
C PHE A 165 3.49 17.29 -1.58
N VAL A 166 2.54 16.71 -2.30
CA VAL A 166 2.04 17.23 -3.59
C VAL A 166 1.43 18.64 -3.42
N GLU A 167 0.63 18.87 -2.37
CA GLU A 167 0.02 20.15 -2.03
C GLU A 167 1.05 21.28 -1.80
N LYS A 168 2.30 20.93 -1.45
CA LYS A 168 3.40 21.90 -1.31
C LYS A 168 4.09 22.21 -2.63
N GLY A 169 3.85 21.42 -3.67
CA GLY A 169 4.57 21.49 -4.94
C GLY A 169 6.06 21.12 -4.81
N ASN A 170 6.43 20.40 -3.74
CA ASN A 170 7.81 19.99 -3.46
C ASN A 170 7.81 18.64 -2.72
N LEU A 171 8.20 17.56 -3.40
CA LEU A 171 8.26 16.23 -2.81
C LEU A 171 9.30 16.09 -1.70
N PHE A 172 10.20 17.07 -1.57
CA PHE A 172 11.25 17.13 -0.56
C PHE A 172 11.03 18.24 0.48
N ASP A 173 9.79 18.71 0.65
CA ASP A 173 9.48 19.71 1.68
C ASP A 173 9.88 19.21 3.08
N LYS A 174 10.86 19.89 3.67
CA LYS A 174 11.46 19.48 4.95
C LYS A 174 10.46 19.53 6.11
N ALA A 175 9.50 20.47 6.08
CA ALA A 175 8.55 20.60 7.16
C ALA A 175 7.58 19.41 7.15
N THR A 176 7.03 19.05 5.98
CA THR A 176 6.19 17.87 5.80
C THR A 176 6.96 16.58 6.12
N ALA A 177 8.20 16.43 5.64
CA ALA A 177 9.04 15.27 5.95
C ALA A 177 9.34 15.13 7.46
N ASN A 178 9.65 16.25 8.14
CA ASN A 178 9.85 16.25 9.59
C ASN A 178 8.57 15.91 10.35
N ALA A 179 7.41 16.41 9.93
CA ALA A 179 6.13 16.04 10.53
C ALA A 179 5.85 14.54 10.35
N PHE A 180 6.07 13.99 9.15
CA PHE A 180 5.90 12.56 8.88
C PHE A 180 6.85 11.72 9.74
N ARG A 181 8.13 12.10 9.83
CA ARG A 181 9.10 11.44 10.71
C ARG A 181 8.67 11.49 12.17
N ASN A 182 8.30 12.66 12.67
CA ASN A 182 8.04 12.87 14.11
C ASN A 182 6.74 12.20 14.58
N PHE A 183 5.71 12.18 13.74
CA PHE A 183 4.39 11.68 14.14
C PHE A 183 4.10 10.27 13.63
N ILE A 184 4.67 9.85 12.51
CA ILE A 184 4.43 8.50 11.97
C ILE A 184 5.60 7.59 12.31
N LEU A 185 6.78 7.85 11.75
CA LEU A 185 7.92 6.91 11.82
C LEU A 185 8.52 6.78 13.23
N ALA A 186 8.62 7.89 13.96
CA ALA A 186 9.22 7.90 15.29
C ALA A 186 8.30 7.32 16.37
N LYS A 187 6.98 7.53 16.24
CA LYS A 187 6.01 7.09 17.24
C LYS A 187 5.51 5.68 17.00
N SER A 188 5.39 5.25 15.74
CA SER A 188 4.90 3.91 15.39
C SER A 188 3.65 3.54 16.21
N GLY A 189 3.73 2.54 17.10
CA GLY A 189 2.64 2.06 17.95
C GLY A 189 2.65 2.61 19.39
N SER A 190 3.45 3.63 19.69
CA SER A 190 3.50 4.26 21.02
C SER A 190 2.27 5.11 21.36
N GLU A 191 1.45 5.44 20.36
CA GLU A 191 0.23 6.24 20.49
C GLU A 191 -0.81 5.74 19.46
N ASP A 192 -2.09 6.11 19.65
CA ASP A 192 -3.16 5.80 18.70
C ASP A 192 -2.84 6.26 17.27
N SER A 193 -2.95 5.34 16.31
CA SER A 193 -2.57 5.53 14.92
C SER A 193 -3.34 6.68 14.23
N MET A 194 -4.64 6.81 14.47
CA MET A 194 -5.44 7.88 13.88
C MET A 194 -5.10 9.25 14.49
N THR A 195 -4.79 9.27 15.79
CA THR A 195 -4.30 10.47 16.48
C THR A 195 -2.95 10.93 15.89
N LEU A 196 -2.01 10.01 15.68
CA LEU A 196 -0.73 10.28 15.02
C LEU A 196 -0.93 10.79 13.58
N TYR A 197 -1.82 10.15 12.83
CA TYR A 197 -2.16 10.58 11.47
C TYR A 197 -2.71 12.01 11.44
N LYS A 198 -3.65 12.34 12.34
CA LYS A 198 -4.20 13.70 12.47
C LYS A 198 -3.15 14.72 12.85
N LYS A 199 -2.18 14.38 13.72
CA LYS A 199 -1.05 15.27 14.06
C LYS A 199 -0.16 15.56 12.85
N PHE A 200 0.08 14.57 11.99
CA PHE A 200 0.82 14.74 10.74
C PHE A 200 0.02 15.53 9.70
N ARG A 201 -1.20 15.06 9.38
CA ARG A 201 -1.99 15.54 8.24
C ARG A 201 -2.80 16.79 8.55
N GLY A 202 -3.09 17.05 9.82
CA GLY A 202 -3.98 18.10 10.31
C GLY A 202 -5.47 17.76 10.22
N ARG A 203 -5.83 16.57 9.70
CA ARG A 203 -7.20 16.10 9.50
C ARG A 203 -7.25 14.57 9.40
N GLU A 204 -8.46 14.02 9.36
CA GLU A 204 -8.69 12.63 8.98
C GLU A 204 -8.31 12.37 7.51
N PRO A 205 -7.90 11.13 7.17
CA PRO A 205 -7.60 10.74 5.80
C PRO A 205 -8.84 10.85 4.92
N LYS A 206 -8.65 11.13 3.64
CA LYS A 206 -9.71 11.15 2.62
C LYS A 206 -9.42 10.11 1.55
N VAL A 207 -10.48 9.52 1.02
CA VAL A 207 -10.38 8.45 0.01
C VAL A 207 -10.09 8.97 -1.40
N ASP A 208 -10.33 10.26 -1.66
CA ASP A 208 -10.26 10.89 -2.99
C ASP A 208 -8.93 10.62 -3.71
N ALA A 209 -7.81 10.67 -2.99
CA ALA A 209 -6.49 10.42 -3.55
C ALA A 209 -6.32 8.97 -4.01
N LEU A 210 -6.83 8.00 -3.22
CA LEU A 210 -6.81 6.59 -3.58
C LEU A 210 -7.72 6.32 -4.79
N LEU A 211 -8.91 6.93 -4.84
CA LEU A 211 -9.83 6.77 -5.97
C LEU A 211 -9.17 7.20 -7.28
N LYS A 212 -8.55 8.39 -7.30
CA LYS A 212 -7.80 8.89 -8.47
C LYS A 212 -6.66 7.95 -8.89
N ARG A 213 -5.93 7.38 -7.93
CA ARG A 213 -4.82 6.45 -8.22
C ARG A 213 -5.28 5.14 -8.84
N ARG A 214 -6.44 4.66 -8.41
CA ARG A 214 -7.04 3.42 -8.92
C ARG A 214 -7.97 3.65 -10.13
N GLY A 215 -8.19 4.89 -10.55
CA GLY A 215 -9.11 5.24 -11.64
C GLY A 215 -10.58 4.97 -11.28
N LEU A 216 -10.96 5.29 -10.04
CA LEU A 216 -12.28 5.05 -9.45
C LEU A 216 -13.02 6.34 -9.07
N ASP A 217 -12.55 7.51 -9.54
CA ASP A 217 -13.13 8.83 -9.29
C ASP A 217 -14.17 9.28 -10.34
#